data_AF-A0A0D8FS05-F1
#
_entry.id   AF-A0A0D8FS05-F1
#
_cell.length_a   1.000
_cell.length_b   1.000
_cell.length_c   1.000
_cell.angle_alpha   90.00
_cell.angle_beta   90.00
_cell.angle_gamma   90.00
#
_symmetry.space_group_name_H-M   'P 1'
#
loop_
_entity.id
_entity.type
_entity.pdbx_description
1 polymer ?
#
loop_
_entity_poly.entity_id
_entity_poly.type
_entity_poly.pdbx_seq_one_letter_code
_entity_poly.pdbx_strand_id
1 'polypeptide(L)'
;MGDVANVNDLLDSHVILDLECLDRIYLNVYVPKLQMPGQVVYFLRDHRKMPIASPAIMEKMGNRFREAVRSFATTNNIPIVRFKKGERHIEVMEPYLKAATEPGIVAIGVAQEFQSVFSATKRKDSSGGAPSFTFAKADRRVTAYYFYLMDADFGAGFIKICSYFPYPGKVWVNGHEWAKRQALKAVSDSRS
;
A
#
# COMPACT_ATOMS: atom_id res chain seq x y z
N MET A 1 55.11 15.95 -29.69
CA MET A 1 54.69 16.24 -28.31
C MET A 1 53.42 15.43 -28.11
N GLY A 2 53.56 14.22 -27.57
CA GLY A 2 52.43 13.29 -27.42
C GLY A 2 51.64 13.65 -26.17
N ASP A 3 50.33 13.81 -26.30
CA ASP A 3 49.44 13.96 -25.15
C ASP A 3 49.55 12.73 -24.26
N VAL A 4 49.98 12.96 -23.02
CA VAL A 4 49.95 11.94 -21.97
C VAL A 4 48.51 11.87 -21.49
N ALA A 5 47.72 10.97 -22.09
CA ALA A 5 46.43 10.62 -21.54
C ALA A 5 46.64 10.06 -20.13
N ASN A 6 46.14 10.77 -19.12
CA ASN A 6 46.21 10.35 -17.73
C ASN A 6 45.27 9.16 -17.51
N VAL A 7 45.67 8.20 -16.68
CA VAL A 7 44.82 7.07 -16.27
C VAL A 7 43.46 7.56 -15.72
N ASN A 8 43.42 8.74 -15.10
CA ASN A 8 42.16 9.36 -14.66
C ASN A 8 41.23 9.76 -15.83
N ASP A 9 41.77 10.27 -16.95
CA ASP A 9 40.95 10.63 -18.13
C ASP A 9 40.42 9.38 -18.86
N LEU A 10 41.17 8.28 -18.80
CA LEU A 10 40.76 6.98 -19.34
C LEU A 10 39.71 6.30 -18.45
N LEU A 11 39.79 6.49 -17.13
CA LEU A 11 38.84 5.93 -16.16
C LEU A 11 37.52 6.71 -16.12
N ASP A 12 37.54 8.04 -16.30
CA ASP A 12 36.31 8.87 -16.39
C ASP A 12 35.40 8.45 -17.56
N SER A 13 35.96 7.85 -18.61
CA SER A 13 35.21 7.29 -19.74
C SER A 13 34.80 5.83 -19.58
N HIS A 14 35.26 5.14 -18.53
CA HIS A 14 35.07 3.69 -18.31
C HIS A 14 34.62 3.30 -16.90
N VAL A 15 34.12 4.24 -16.08
CA VAL A 15 33.42 3.85 -14.84
C VAL A 15 32.04 3.29 -15.20
N ILE A 16 31.98 1.98 -15.39
CA ILE A 16 30.72 1.23 -15.36
C ILE A 16 30.32 1.17 -13.88
N LEU A 17 29.50 2.13 -13.44
CA LEU A 17 28.90 2.08 -12.11
C LEU A 17 27.92 0.90 -12.07
N ASP A 18 28.31 -0.18 -11.39
CA ASP A 18 27.41 -1.29 -11.10
C ASP A 18 26.66 -1.02 -9.80
N LEU A 19 25.34 -0.85 -9.88
CA LEU A 19 24.46 -0.59 -8.74
C LEU A 19 23.65 -1.85 -8.44
N GLU A 20 24.17 -2.68 -7.54
CA GLU A 20 23.40 -3.78 -6.96
C GLU A 20 22.33 -3.24 -6.02
N CYS A 21 21.07 -3.47 -6.36
CA CYS A 21 19.93 -3.01 -5.58
C CYS A 21 18.77 -3.99 -5.65
N LEU A 22 17.91 -3.99 -4.63
CA LEU A 22 16.69 -4.78 -4.62
C LEU A 22 15.72 -4.20 -5.67
N ASP A 23 15.50 -4.90 -6.80
CA ASP A 23 14.63 -4.44 -7.89
C ASP A 23 13.21 -4.06 -7.40
N ARG A 24 12.60 -4.91 -6.55
CA ARG A 24 11.24 -4.69 -6.02
C ARG A 24 11.17 -5.02 -4.54
N ILE A 25 10.91 -4.00 -3.72
CA ILE A 25 10.70 -4.18 -2.29
C ILE A 25 9.19 -4.30 -2.04
N TYR A 26 8.76 -5.42 -1.47
CA TYR A 26 7.37 -5.65 -1.06
C TYR A 26 7.27 -5.86 0.44
N LEU A 27 6.47 -5.05 1.11
CA LEU A 27 6.24 -5.13 2.54
C LEU A 27 4.77 -5.49 2.82
N ASN A 28 4.54 -6.48 3.68
CA ASN A 28 3.19 -6.83 4.13
C ASN A 28 2.77 -5.90 5.26
N VAL A 29 1.59 -5.30 5.13
CA VAL A 29 1.00 -4.42 6.15
C VAL A 29 -0.13 -5.16 6.85
N TYR A 30 -0.03 -5.28 8.17
CA TYR A 30 -1.03 -5.91 9.00
C TYR A 30 -1.01 -5.34 10.42
N VAL A 31 -2.11 -5.48 11.15
CA VAL A 31 -2.17 -5.10 12.57
C VAL A 31 -1.88 -6.35 13.42
N PRO A 32 -0.74 -6.43 14.14
CA PRO A 32 -0.33 -7.65 14.84
C PRO A 32 -1.35 -8.16 15.87
N LYS A 33 -2.02 -7.24 16.57
CA LYS A 33 -3.06 -7.56 17.55
C LYS A 33 -4.43 -7.87 16.93
N LEU A 34 -4.53 -8.05 15.61
CA LEU A 34 -5.78 -8.38 14.93
C LEU A 34 -5.60 -9.55 13.97
N GLN A 35 -4.74 -10.51 14.32
CA GLN A 35 -4.47 -11.67 13.47
C GLN A 35 -5.26 -12.92 13.88
N MET A 36 -5.79 -12.95 15.11
CA MET A 36 -6.53 -14.08 15.67
C MET A 36 -7.98 -13.71 16.05
N PRO A 37 -8.96 -14.63 15.95
CA PRO A 37 -10.36 -14.37 16.30
C PRO A 37 -10.58 -13.78 17.69
N GLY A 38 -9.90 -14.30 18.72
CA GLY A 38 -10.03 -13.78 20.09
C GLY A 38 -9.62 -12.31 20.21
N GLN A 39 -8.58 -11.91 19.46
CA GLN A 39 -8.13 -10.51 19.47
C GLN A 39 -9.12 -9.59 18.77
N VAL A 40 -9.83 -10.07 17.75
CA VAL A 40 -10.92 -9.33 17.10
C VAL A 40 -12.07 -9.10 18.06
N VAL A 41 -12.48 -10.12 18.80
CA VAL A 41 -13.53 -10.01 19.82
C VAL A 41 -13.11 -8.98 20.88
N TYR A 42 -11.89 -9.08 21.39
CA TYR A 42 -11.32 -8.12 22.34
C TYR A 42 -11.29 -6.70 21.79
N PHE A 43 -10.83 -6.51 20.55
CA PHE A 43 -10.79 -5.18 19.92
C PHE A 43 -12.19 -4.56 19.82
N LEU A 44 -13.19 -5.34 19.41
CA LEU A 44 -14.55 -4.83 19.27
C LEU A 44 -15.20 -4.55 20.63
N ARG A 45 -15.07 -5.45 21.60
CA ARG A 45 -15.71 -5.30 22.93
C ARG A 45 -14.96 -4.32 23.82
N ASP A 46 -13.67 -4.52 24.01
CA ASP A 46 -12.89 -3.83 25.03
C ASP A 46 -12.29 -2.53 24.54
N HIS A 47 -11.75 -2.50 23.32
CA HIS A 47 -11.15 -1.29 22.77
C HIS A 47 -12.20 -0.36 22.12
N ARG A 48 -13.13 -0.91 21.33
CA ARG A 48 -14.20 -0.13 20.69
C ARG A 48 -15.44 0.03 21.55
N LYS A 49 -15.50 -0.59 22.73
CA LYS A 49 -16.63 -0.50 23.69
C LYS A 49 -17.96 -0.93 23.09
N MET A 50 -17.94 -1.89 22.16
CA MET A 50 -19.15 -2.40 21.53
C MET A 50 -19.75 -3.52 22.40
N PRO A 51 -21.02 -3.43 22.82
CA PRO A 51 -21.64 -4.45 23.67
C PRO A 51 -21.61 -5.85 23.05
N ILE A 52 -21.77 -5.93 21.72
CA ILE A 52 -21.74 -7.17 20.95
C ILE A 52 -20.71 -7.04 19.83
N ALA A 53 -19.71 -7.92 19.81
CA ALA A 53 -18.82 -8.08 18.67
C ALA A 53 -19.57 -8.74 17.51
N SER A 54 -20.07 -7.92 16.57
CA SER A 54 -20.89 -8.35 15.44
C SER A 54 -20.27 -7.96 14.09
N PRO A 55 -20.59 -8.68 12.99
CA PRO A 55 -20.13 -8.33 11.64
C PRO A 55 -20.62 -6.95 11.18
N ALA A 56 -21.76 -6.45 11.69
CA ALA A 56 -22.28 -5.13 11.36
C ALA A 56 -21.31 -4.00 11.75
N ILE A 57 -20.50 -4.18 12.80
CA ILE A 57 -19.48 -3.20 13.19
C ILE A 57 -18.34 -3.17 12.17
N MET A 58 -17.92 -4.33 11.67
CA MET A 58 -16.89 -4.42 10.62
C MET A 58 -17.35 -3.76 9.33
N GLU A 59 -18.63 -3.94 8.96
CA GLU A 59 -19.23 -3.27 7.81
C GLU A 59 -19.22 -1.74 7.98
N LYS A 60 -19.69 -1.24 9.13
CA LYS A 60 -19.64 0.21 9.46
C LYS A 60 -18.21 0.75 9.38
N MET A 61 -17.24 0.02 9.91
CA MET A 61 -15.83 0.37 9.87
C MET A 61 -15.27 0.42 8.44
N GLY A 62 -15.67 -0.54 7.59
CA GLY A 62 -15.29 -0.55 6.17
C GLY A 62 -15.93 0.59 5.38
N ASN A 63 -17.22 0.89 5.63
CA ASN A 63 -17.92 1.99 4.97
C ASN A 63 -17.31 3.34 5.35
N ARG A 64 -16.97 3.54 6.64
CA ARG A 64 -16.24 4.72 7.10
C ARG A 64 -14.87 4.86 6.42
N PHE A 65 -14.15 3.74 6.23
CA PHE A 65 -12.88 3.77 5.50
C PHE A 65 -13.07 4.21 4.05
N ARG A 66 -14.06 3.64 3.33
CA ARG A 66 -14.36 4.04 1.94
C ARG A 66 -14.71 5.52 1.82
N GLU A 67 -15.47 6.05 2.79
CA GLU A 67 -15.81 7.47 2.84
C GLU A 67 -14.58 8.34 3.11
N ALA A 68 -13.73 7.94 4.06
CA ALA A 68 -12.49 8.66 4.34
C ALA A 68 -11.57 8.71 3.11
N VAL A 69 -11.46 7.62 2.33
CA VAL A 69 -10.69 7.63 1.08
C VAL A 69 -11.29 8.58 0.05
N ARG A 70 -12.62 8.59 -0.11
CA ARG A 70 -13.29 9.54 -1.00
C ARG A 70 -13.02 10.99 -0.59
N SER A 71 -13.24 11.31 0.69
CA SER A 71 -13.02 12.64 1.24
C SER A 71 -11.55 13.08 1.11
N PHE A 72 -10.60 12.18 1.39
CA PHE A 72 -9.18 12.43 1.19
C PHE A 72 -8.86 12.74 -0.28
N ALA A 73 -9.38 11.95 -1.20
CA ALA A 73 -9.13 12.17 -2.63
C ALA A 73 -9.72 13.51 -3.11
N THR A 74 -10.96 13.82 -2.72
CA THR A 74 -11.62 15.08 -3.08
C THR A 74 -10.87 16.28 -2.50
N THR A 75 -10.48 16.24 -1.22
CA THR A 75 -9.79 17.34 -0.55
C THR A 75 -8.46 17.67 -1.19
N ASN A 76 -7.76 16.65 -1.69
CA ASN A 76 -6.42 16.79 -2.27
C ASN A 76 -6.41 16.78 -3.81
N ASN A 77 -7.60 16.82 -4.45
CA ASN A 77 -7.76 16.72 -5.91
C ASN A 77 -7.06 15.49 -6.54
N ILE A 78 -7.08 14.36 -5.83
CA ILE A 78 -6.44 13.12 -6.28
C ILE A 78 -7.45 12.31 -7.11
N PRO A 79 -7.12 11.94 -8.36
CA PRO A 79 -8.00 11.13 -9.19
C PRO A 79 -8.17 9.71 -8.64
N ILE A 80 -9.41 9.22 -8.62
CA ILE A 80 -9.73 7.83 -8.29
C ILE A 80 -10.04 7.05 -9.58
N VAL A 81 -9.22 6.04 -9.86
CA VAL A 81 -9.33 5.20 -11.06
C VAL A 81 -9.84 3.81 -10.68
N ARG A 82 -10.90 3.34 -11.33
CA ARG A 82 -11.43 1.98 -11.12
C ARG A 82 -10.83 1.03 -12.16
N PHE A 83 -10.10 0.02 -11.70
CA PHE A 83 -9.51 -0.97 -12.59
C PHE A 83 -10.57 -1.93 -13.15
N LYS A 84 -10.43 -2.25 -14.43
CA LYS A 84 -11.22 -3.27 -15.12
C LYS A 84 -10.52 -4.62 -15.04
N LYS A 85 -11.30 -5.68 -15.25
CA LYS A 85 -10.76 -7.04 -15.28
C LYS A 85 -9.75 -7.17 -16.42
N GLY A 86 -8.56 -7.69 -16.11
CA GLY A 86 -7.48 -7.94 -17.07
C GLY A 86 -6.55 -6.76 -17.30
N GLU A 87 -6.83 -5.58 -16.73
CA GLU A 87 -5.92 -4.44 -16.81
C GLU A 87 -4.67 -4.67 -15.96
N ARG A 88 -3.50 -4.36 -16.52
CA ARG A 88 -2.26 -4.25 -15.75
C ARG A 88 -2.30 -2.91 -15.01
N HIS A 89 -2.52 -2.97 -13.70
CA HIS A 89 -2.73 -1.76 -12.89
C HIS A 89 -1.61 -0.72 -13.07
N ILE A 90 -0.34 -1.16 -13.20
CA ILE A 90 0.79 -0.24 -13.37
C ILE A 90 0.69 0.58 -14.68
N GLU A 91 0.24 -0.01 -15.78
CA GLU A 91 0.05 0.71 -17.06
C GLU A 91 -1.09 1.71 -17.00
N VAL A 92 -2.19 1.35 -16.32
CA VAL A 92 -3.31 2.26 -16.11
C VAL A 92 -2.88 3.49 -15.30
N MET A 93 -1.92 3.31 -14.38
CA MET A 93 -1.46 4.35 -13.47
C MET A 93 -0.22 5.10 -13.95
N GLU A 94 0.48 4.60 -14.97
CA GLU A 94 1.70 5.18 -15.52
C GLU A 94 1.54 6.66 -15.95
N PRO A 95 0.44 7.08 -16.63
CA PRO A 95 0.26 8.49 -16.99
C PRO A 95 0.24 9.42 -15.78
N TYR A 96 -0.36 9.00 -14.66
CA TYR A 96 -0.44 9.78 -13.43
C TYR A 96 0.92 9.89 -12.74
N LEU A 97 1.69 8.80 -12.73
CA LEU A 97 3.04 8.78 -12.16
C LEU A 97 4.00 9.66 -12.96
N LYS A 98 3.92 9.64 -14.31
CA LYS A 98 4.76 10.49 -15.18
C LYS A 98 4.40 11.98 -15.09
N ALA A 99 3.14 12.31 -14.83
CA ALA A 99 2.67 13.69 -14.68
C ALA A 99 3.01 14.29 -13.30
N ALA A 100 3.52 13.51 -12.35
CA ALA A 100 3.85 13.97 -11.02
C ALA A 100 5.05 14.93 -11.05
N THR A 101 4.85 16.15 -10.54
CA THR A 101 5.91 17.16 -10.44
C THR A 101 6.55 17.18 -9.06
N GLU A 102 5.81 16.76 -8.02
CA GLU A 102 6.23 16.79 -6.62
C GLU A 102 5.97 15.43 -5.95
N PRO A 103 6.72 15.08 -4.89
CA PRO A 103 6.45 13.89 -4.11
C PRO A 103 5.05 13.90 -3.47
N GLY A 104 4.36 12.76 -3.49
CA GLY A 104 3.02 12.61 -2.93
C GLY A 104 2.18 11.54 -3.61
N ILE A 105 0.93 11.40 -3.16
CA ILE A 105 -0.05 10.51 -3.79
C ILE A 105 -0.54 11.16 -5.09
N VAL A 106 -0.33 10.48 -6.22
CA VAL A 106 -0.62 11.01 -7.55
C VAL A 106 -1.99 10.57 -8.06
N ALA A 107 -2.44 9.38 -7.63
CA ALA A 107 -3.72 8.79 -8.01
C ALA A 107 -4.06 7.59 -7.12
N ILE A 108 -5.35 7.25 -7.03
CA ILE A 108 -5.84 6.12 -6.25
C ILE A 108 -6.53 5.10 -7.16
N GLY A 109 -5.93 3.93 -7.31
CA GLY A 109 -6.52 2.79 -8.00
C GLY A 109 -7.51 2.02 -7.11
N VAL A 110 -8.61 1.52 -7.69
CA VAL A 110 -9.63 0.75 -6.98
C VAL A 110 -9.88 -0.58 -7.69
N ALA A 111 -9.66 -1.68 -6.97
CA ALA A 111 -9.89 -3.04 -7.44
C ALA A 111 -10.87 -3.81 -6.54
N GLN A 112 -11.45 -4.88 -7.07
CA GLN A 112 -12.15 -5.90 -6.29
C GLN A 112 -11.32 -7.18 -6.26
N GLU A 113 -10.83 -7.57 -5.10
CA GLU A 113 -9.89 -8.68 -4.93
C GLU A 113 -10.32 -9.65 -3.84
N PHE A 114 -9.94 -10.92 -3.99
CA PHE A 114 -10.09 -11.88 -2.90
C PHE A 114 -8.99 -11.67 -1.86
N GLN A 115 -9.37 -11.61 -0.59
CA GLN A 115 -8.47 -11.47 0.54
C GLN A 115 -8.96 -12.32 1.71
N SER A 116 -8.02 -12.85 2.48
CA SER A 116 -8.31 -13.58 3.72
C SER A 116 -8.63 -12.59 4.84
N VAL A 117 -9.91 -12.47 5.20
CA VAL A 117 -10.42 -11.51 6.18
C VAL A 117 -11.32 -12.18 7.21
N PHE A 118 -11.64 -11.49 8.31
CA PHE A 118 -12.54 -12.06 9.32
C PHE A 118 -13.98 -12.05 8.85
N SER A 119 -14.60 -13.23 8.87
CA SER A 119 -16.05 -13.39 8.73
C SER A 119 -16.63 -13.85 10.07
N ALA A 120 -17.92 -13.59 10.27
CA ALA A 120 -18.60 -13.90 11.52
C ALA A 120 -19.85 -14.73 11.26
N THR A 121 -20.05 -15.76 12.08
CA THR A 121 -21.25 -16.60 12.06
C THR A 121 -21.97 -16.49 13.39
N LYS A 122 -23.29 -16.29 13.36
CA LYS A 122 -24.13 -16.25 14.58
C LYS A 122 -24.11 -17.62 15.26
N ARG A 123 -23.92 -17.67 16.57
CA ARG A 123 -23.95 -18.93 17.33
C ARG A 123 -25.39 -19.41 17.53
N LYS A 124 -25.60 -20.72 17.39
CA LYS A 124 -26.91 -21.37 17.48
C LYS A 124 -27.43 -21.50 18.93
N ASP A 125 -26.54 -21.44 19.91
CA ASP A 125 -26.82 -21.58 21.35
C ASP A 125 -27.39 -20.30 22.01
N SER A 126 -27.69 -19.26 21.24
CA SER A 126 -28.25 -18.00 21.77
C SER A 126 -29.77 -18.06 21.98
N SER A 127 -30.27 -19.15 22.57
CA SER A 127 -31.66 -19.28 23.01
C SER A 127 -31.89 -18.42 24.27
N GLY A 128 -32.50 -17.24 24.07
CA GLY A 128 -32.96 -16.33 25.13
C GLY A 128 -31.98 -15.21 25.54
N GLY A 129 -30.75 -15.20 25.00
CA GLY A 129 -29.72 -14.20 25.30
C GLY A 129 -29.40 -13.24 24.15
N ALA A 130 -28.57 -12.24 24.42
CA ALA A 130 -28.06 -11.33 23.40
C ALA A 130 -27.30 -12.10 22.29
N PRO A 131 -27.43 -11.71 21.00
CA PRO A 131 -26.75 -12.39 19.90
C PRO A 131 -25.24 -12.48 20.12
N SER A 132 -24.66 -13.67 19.89
CA SER A 132 -23.22 -13.91 19.94
C SER A 132 -22.71 -14.46 18.61
N PHE A 133 -21.45 -14.15 18.28
CA PHE A 133 -20.84 -14.48 17.00
C PHE A 133 -19.48 -15.17 17.20
N THR A 134 -19.18 -16.13 16.33
CA THR A 134 -17.85 -16.71 16.18
C THR A 134 -17.17 -16.09 14.96
N PHE A 135 -15.91 -15.69 15.11
CA PHE A 135 -15.10 -15.12 14.04
C PHE A 135 -14.09 -16.14 13.52
N ALA A 136 -13.90 -16.17 12.19
CA ALA A 136 -12.89 -16.99 11.53
C ALA A 136 -12.38 -16.27 10.28
N LYS A 137 -11.17 -16.60 9.82
CA LYS A 137 -10.69 -16.12 8.52
C LYS A 137 -11.44 -16.84 7.39
N ALA A 138 -11.86 -16.10 6.39
CA ALA A 138 -12.44 -16.62 5.17
C ALA A 138 -12.04 -15.73 3.99
N ASP A 139 -11.91 -16.33 2.82
CA ASP A 139 -11.66 -15.57 1.61
C ASP A 139 -12.95 -14.86 1.19
N ARG A 140 -12.84 -13.54 1.04
CA ARG A 140 -13.93 -12.66 0.63
C ARG A 140 -13.44 -11.71 -0.43
N ARG A 141 -14.32 -11.40 -1.37
CA ARG A 141 -14.09 -10.33 -2.33
C ARG A 141 -14.26 -8.99 -1.61
N VAL A 142 -13.19 -8.20 -1.58
CA VAL A 142 -13.13 -6.91 -0.89
C VAL A 142 -12.66 -5.84 -1.85
N THR A 143 -13.05 -4.59 -1.58
CA THR A 143 -12.51 -3.44 -2.31
C THR A 143 -11.11 -3.14 -1.79
N ALA A 144 -10.12 -3.18 -2.68
CA ALA A 144 -8.75 -2.78 -2.43
C ALA A 144 -8.48 -1.40 -3.05
N TYR A 145 -7.84 -0.52 -2.28
CA TYR A 145 -7.39 0.78 -2.71
C TYR A 145 -5.87 0.76 -2.85
N TYR A 146 -5.37 1.19 -4.00
CA TYR A 146 -3.95 1.36 -4.29
C TYR A 146 -3.65 2.84 -4.36
N PHE A 147 -3.01 3.38 -3.34
CA PHE A 147 -2.50 4.75 -3.33
C PHE A 147 -1.18 4.76 -4.07
N TYR A 148 -1.20 5.14 -5.34
CA TYR A 148 0.02 5.31 -6.13
C TYR A 148 0.66 6.63 -5.77
N LEU A 149 1.97 6.62 -5.52
CA LEU A 149 2.72 7.77 -5.08
C LEU A 149 4.01 7.93 -5.86
N MET A 150 4.48 9.18 -5.93
CA MET A 150 5.84 9.52 -6.28
C MET A 150 6.59 9.83 -4.98
N ASP A 151 7.63 9.07 -4.68
CA ASP A 151 8.51 9.29 -3.55
C ASP A 151 9.77 10.05 -4.00
N ALA A 152 10.34 10.86 -3.11
CA ALA A 152 11.54 11.64 -3.41
C ALA A 152 12.78 10.75 -3.60
N ASP A 153 12.86 9.63 -2.89
CA ASP A 153 13.99 8.72 -2.91
C ASP A 153 13.74 7.50 -3.77
N PHE A 154 12.56 6.87 -3.65
CA PHE A 154 12.24 5.62 -4.35
C PHE A 154 11.54 5.81 -5.70
N GLY A 155 11.12 7.04 -6.02
CA GLY A 155 10.30 7.31 -7.19
C GLY A 155 8.93 6.64 -7.10
N ALA A 156 8.47 6.00 -8.17
CA ALA A 156 7.13 5.42 -8.22
C ALA A 156 6.96 4.27 -7.21
N GLY A 157 5.86 4.32 -6.46
CA GLY A 157 5.48 3.30 -5.49
C GLY A 157 3.97 3.20 -5.31
N PHE A 158 3.53 2.21 -4.53
CA PHE A 158 2.15 2.18 -4.08
C PHE A 158 1.99 1.64 -2.66
N ILE A 159 0.93 2.11 -2.00
CA ILE A 159 0.40 1.52 -0.78
C ILE A 159 -0.96 0.92 -1.10
N LYS A 160 -1.12 -0.38 -0.94
CA LYS A 160 -2.40 -1.08 -1.05
C LYS A 160 -3.01 -1.21 0.34
N ILE A 161 -4.29 -0.86 0.47
CA ILE A 161 -5.09 -1.09 1.68
C ILE A 161 -6.47 -1.63 1.30
N CYS A 162 -6.86 -2.75 1.88
CA CYS A 162 -8.21 -3.29 1.68
C CYS A 162 -9.19 -2.64 2.65
N SER A 163 -10.37 -2.26 2.15
CA SER A 163 -11.43 -1.59 2.92
C SER A 163 -12.19 -2.47 3.92
N TYR A 164 -11.74 -3.70 4.12
CA TYR A 164 -12.38 -4.65 5.02
C TYR A 164 -11.46 -4.96 6.18
N PHE A 165 -12.01 -4.98 7.40
CA PHE A 165 -11.27 -5.24 8.62
C PHE A 165 -10.57 -6.63 8.59
N PRO A 166 -9.28 -6.76 8.94
CA PRO A 166 -8.44 -5.79 9.67
C PRO A 166 -7.54 -4.93 8.76
N TYR A 167 -8.02 -4.62 7.55
CA TYR A 167 -7.36 -3.77 6.57
C TYR A 167 -6.02 -4.34 6.07
N PRO A 168 -5.99 -5.57 5.53
CA PRO A 168 -4.76 -6.13 4.97
C PRO A 168 -4.22 -5.20 3.89
N GLY A 169 -2.91 -4.98 3.92
CA GLY A 169 -2.25 -4.07 3.01
C GLY A 169 -0.90 -4.56 2.53
N LYS A 170 -0.36 -3.84 1.56
CA LYS A 170 0.95 -4.12 0.97
C LYS A 170 1.58 -2.81 0.53
N VAL A 171 2.87 -2.64 0.79
CA VAL A 171 3.65 -1.54 0.22
C VAL A 171 4.55 -2.11 -0.85
N TRP A 172 4.68 -1.38 -1.95
CA TRP A 172 5.69 -1.62 -2.96
C TRP A 172 6.44 -0.33 -3.26
N VAL A 173 7.77 -0.45 -3.33
CA VAL A 173 8.68 0.62 -3.79
C VAL A 173 9.74 0.03 -4.72
N ASN A 174 10.27 0.87 -5.59
CA ASN A 174 11.31 0.51 -6.56
C ASN A 174 12.70 0.78 -5.98
N GLY A 175 13.45 -0.26 -5.61
CA GLY A 175 14.79 -0.08 -5.05
C GLY A 175 15.86 0.24 -6.09
N HIS A 176 15.61 -0.05 -7.37
CA HIS A 176 16.51 0.36 -8.46
C HIS A 176 16.46 1.86 -8.72
N GLU A 177 15.28 2.45 -8.67
CA GLU A 177 15.11 3.89 -8.75
C GLU A 177 15.74 4.60 -7.54
N TRP A 178 15.64 4.00 -6.35
CA TRP A 178 16.35 4.48 -5.17
C TRP A 178 17.87 4.52 -5.36
N ALA A 179 18.46 3.42 -5.83
CA ALA A 179 19.91 3.34 -6.04
C ALA A 179 20.40 4.40 -7.05
N LYS A 180 19.66 4.61 -8.14
CA LYS A 180 19.95 5.69 -9.12
C LYS A 180 19.90 7.07 -8.49
N ARG A 181 18.87 7.35 -7.69
CA ARG A 181 18.69 8.67 -7.06
C ARG A 181 19.75 8.94 -5.99
N GLN A 182 20.17 7.94 -5.24
CA GLN A 182 21.29 8.09 -4.29
C GLN A 182 22.62 8.35 -5.02
N ALA A 183 22.88 7.67 -6.13
CA ALA A 183 24.07 7.93 -6.93
C ALA A 183 24.10 9.37 -7.49
N LEU A 184 22.95 9.86 -7.99
CA LEU A 184 22.84 11.25 -8.47
C LEU A 184 23.09 12.28 -7.35
N LYS A 185 22.54 12.05 -6.15
CA LYS A 185 22.77 12.92 -4.97
C LYS A 185 24.24 12.93 -4.56
N ALA A 186 24.89 11.77 -4.52
CA ALA A 186 26.31 11.67 -4.18
C ALA A 186 27.20 12.43 -5.18
N VAL A 187 26.86 12.40 -6.48
CA VAL A 187 27.59 13.13 -7.51
C VAL A 187 27.37 14.64 -7.40
N SER A 188 26.16 15.12 -7.06
CA SER A 188 25.94 16.56 -6.83
C SER A 188 26.71 17.08 -5.62
N ASP A 189 26.76 16.31 -4.54
CA ASP A 189 27.44 16.69 -3.29
C ASP A 189 28.97 16.69 -3.42
N SER A 190 29.53 15.87 -4.32
CA SER A 190 30.97 15.89 -4.63
C SER A 190 31.43 17.06 -5.52
N ARG A 191 30.49 17.78 -6.13
CA ARG A 191 30.75 18.91 -7.06
C ARG A 191 30.49 20.28 -6.45
N SER A 192 29.99 20.33 -5.22
CA SER A 192 29.80 21.54 -4.38
C SER A 192 30.93 21.69 -3.37
#